data_AF-A0A0K2AUC1-F1
#
_entry.id   AF-A0A0K2AUC1-F1
#
_cell.length_a   1.000
_cell.length_b   1.000
_cell.length_c   1.000
_cell.angle_alpha   90.00
_cell.angle_beta   90.00
_cell.angle_gamma   90.00
#
_symmetry.space_group_name_H-M   'P 1'
#
loop_
_entity.id
_entity.type
_entity.pdbx_description
1 polymer ?
#
loop_
_entity_poly.entity_id
_entity_poly.type
_entity_poly.pdbx_seq_one_letter_code
_entity_poly.pdbx_strand_id
1 'polypeptide(L)'
;MGYGGRGMAARIRRAAGMCLLAAILPLSGCDDTDGIDTRDRAAAIEAARSFEQAYVDRDFEAACEAGTKRLLHSLGADTVAECIEIYDVPPRRTYSYSRVSIGEALEVPSFGRHPAGIGLRATIERGQPDPFSYHTALRLVPGANGTWLVDQAAHLIAVDDSDAEGTDAERRTLADRTDAKAVRAALESE
;
A
#
# COMPACT_ATOMS: atom_id res chain seq x y z
N MET A 1 2.92 50.81 -50.91
CA MET A 1 3.78 50.09 -49.94
C MET A 1 3.21 48.70 -49.76
N GLY A 2 3.85 47.56 -49.97
CA GLY A 2 5.16 47.14 -50.43
C GLY A 2 5.13 45.61 -50.29
N TYR A 3 5.34 44.89 -51.39
CA TYR A 3 5.28 43.42 -51.48
C TYR A 3 6.53 42.75 -50.86
N GLY A 4 6.38 41.49 -50.43
CA GLY A 4 7.47 40.51 -50.36
C GLY A 4 7.85 40.12 -48.92
N GLY A 5 8.09 38.86 -48.58
CA GLY A 5 8.45 37.73 -49.43
C GLY A 5 8.32 36.38 -48.73
N ARG A 6 8.22 35.36 -49.59
CA ARG A 6 8.35 33.93 -49.27
C ARG A 6 9.83 33.60 -49.07
N GLY A 7 10.13 32.70 -48.15
CA GLY A 7 11.42 31.97 -48.08
C GLY A 7 11.19 30.66 -47.34
N MET A 8 10.83 29.59 -48.06
CA MET A 8 11.71 28.49 -48.46
C MET A 8 12.12 27.54 -47.32
N ALA A 9 11.56 26.34 -47.45
CA ALA A 9 11.96 25.09 -46.82
C ALA A 9 13.48 24.86 -46.80
N ALA A 10 13.97 24.40 -45.65
CA ALA A 10 15.17 23.59 -45.58
C ALA A 10 14.79 22.22 -45.00
N ARG A 11 14.67 21.24 -45.88
CA ARG A 11 14.67 19.81 -45.52
C ARG A 11 16.11 19.45 -45.15
N ILE A 12 16.36 19.07 -43.91
CA ILE A 12 17.61 18.41 -43.53
C ILE A 12 17.30 16.92 -43.39
N ARG A 13 17.84 16.13 -44.32
CA ARG A 13 17.87 14.67 -44.29
C ARG A 13 19.25 14.22 -43.84
N ARG A 14 19.24 13.18 -43.01
CA ARG A 14 20.30 12.18 -42.75
C ARG A 14 21.58 12.64 -42.03
N ALA A 15 21.80 12.06 -40.85
CA ALA A 15 22.97 11.21 -40.65
C ALA A 15 22.61 10.12 -39.63
N ALA A 16 22.68 8.87 -40.07
CA ALA A 16 22.73 7.71 -39.20
C ALA A 16 24.11 7.71 -38.53
N GLY A 17 24.12 7.80 -37.20
CA GLY A 17 25.32 7.69 -36.38
C GLY A 17 25.00 6.76 -35.22
N MET A 18 25.05 5.46 -35.49
CA MET A 18 24.92 4.42 -34.48
C MET A 18 26.23 4.37 -33.68
N CYS A 19 26.34 5.19 -32.64
CA CYS A 19 27.37 5.03 -31.63
C CYS A 19 26.94 3.91 -30.69
N LEU A 20 27.47 2.71 -30.93
CA LEU A 20 27.55 1.65 -29.93
C LEU A 20 28.47 2.14 -28.80
N LEU A 21 27.90 2.87 -27.84
CA LEU A 21 28.48 3.01 -26.52
C LEU A 21 28.21 1.70 -25.79
N ALA A 22 29.23 0.85 -25.75
CA ALA A 22 29.33 -0.22 -24.78
C ALA A 22 29.40 0.43 -23.39
N ALA A 23 28.23 0.65 -22.80
CA ALA A 23 28.11 1.00 -21.40
C ALA A 23 28.47 -0.25 -20.60
N ILE A 24 29.72 -0.27 -20.11
CA ILE A 24 30.13 -1.12 -18.99
C ILE A 24 29.23 -0.68 -17.83
N LEU A 25 28.18 -1.45 -17.55
CA LEU A 25 27.36 -1.26 -16.35
C LEU A 25 28.26 -1.64 -15.16
N PRO A 26 28.66 -0.69 -14.30
CA PRO A 26 29.13 -1.09 -12.99
C PRO A 26 27.95 -1.79 -12.30
N LEU A 27 28.10 -3.10 -12.07
CA LEU A 27 27.37 -3.82 -11.04
C LEU A 27 27.85 -3.26 -9.70
N SER A 28 27.38 -2.05 -9.36
CA SER A 28 27.61 -1.41 -8.07
C SER A 28 26.29 -1.41 -7.30
N GLY A 29 26.30 -2.09 -6.16
CA GLY A 29 25.34 -1.83 -5.08
C GLY A 29 24.17 -2.80 -5.00
N CYS A 30 24.44 -4.04 -4.60
CA CYS A 30 23.50 -4.76 -3.75
C CYS A 30 23.65 -4.22 -2.33
N ASP A 31 22.96 -3.14 -1.99
CA ASP A 31 22.73 -2.75 -0.59
C ASP A 31 21.63 -1.67 -0.56
N ASP A 32 20.38 -2.07 -0.81
CA ASP A 32 19.21 -1.22 -0.55
C ASP A 32 18.05 -2.16 -0.20
N THR A 33 18.10 -2.75 1.00
CA THR A 33 16.95 -3.45 1.59
C THR A 33 15.80 -2.51 1.95
N ASP A 34 15.94 -1.21 1.71
CA ASP A 34 14.92 -0.22 2.09
C ASP A 34 13.87 0.05 1.01
N GLY A 35 14.04 -0.45 -0.23
CA GLY A 35 13.02 -0.56 -1.29
C GLY A 35 12.26 0.72 -1.72
N ILE A 36 12.45 1.82 -1.01
CA ILE A 36 11.77 3.10 -1.14
C ILE A 36 12.87 4.17 -1.01
N ASP A 37 13.01 5.01 -2.03
CA ASP A 37 13.93 6.15 -1.97
C ASP A 37 13.65 7.00 -0.71
N THR A 38 14.68 7.55 -0.07
CA THR A 38 14.52 8.32 1.17
C THR A 38 13.52 9.49 1.07
N ARG A 39 13.39 10.14 -0.09
CA ARG A 39 12.38 11.18 -0.34
C ARG A 39 10.99 10.58 -0.46
N ASP A 40 10.89 9.46 -1.15
CA ASP A 40 9.65 8.70 -1.32
C ASP A 40 9.14 8.12 0.01
N ARG A 41 10.05 7.80 0.92
CA ARG A 41 9.74 7.27 2.25
C ARG A 41 8.94 8.25 3.10
N ALA A 42 9.28 9.54 3.07
CA ALA A 42 8.54 10.56 3.83
C ALA A 42 7.09 10.68 3.33
N ALA A 43 6.89 10.71 2.02
CA ALA A 43 5.56 10.76 1.41
C ALA A 43 4.76 9.47 1.66
N ALA A 44 5.40 8.30 1.62
CA ALA A 44 4.77 7.03 1.97
C ALA A 44 4.35 6.98 3.45
N ILE A 45 5.19 7.47 4.37
CA ILE A 45 4.85 7.58 5.80
C ILE A 45 3.66 8.51 6.01
N GLU A 46 3.63 9.65 5.32
CA GLU A 46 2.51 10.59 5.40
C GLU A 46 1.21 9.97 4.86
N ALA A 47 1.26 9.30 3.70
CA ALA A 47 0.10 8.60 3.14
C ALA A 47 -0.41 7.49 4.05
N ALA A 48 0.48 6.68 4.63
CA ALA A 48 0.14 5.63 5.59
C ALA A 48 -0.55 6.22 6.84
N ARG A 49 0.00 7.32 7.37
CA ARG A 49 -0.60 8.01 8.52
C ARG A 49 -1.98 8.56 8.19
N SER A 50 -2.14 9.23 7.06
CA SER A 50 -3.41 9.82 6.64
C SER A 50 -4.49 8.75 6.44
N PHE A 51 -4.14 7.61 5.84
CA PHE A 51 -5.07 6.47 5.69
C PHE A 51 -5.59 5.96 7.05
N GLU A 52 -4.70 5.66 7.99
CA GLU A 52 -5.10 5.15 9.31
C GLU A 52 -5.80 6.21 10.17
N GLN A 53 -5.38 7.47 10.04
CA GLN A 53 -6.02 8.58 10.73
C GLN A 53 -7.46 8.78 10.23
N ALA A 54 -7.70 8.61 8.93
CA ALA A 54 -9.04 8.64 8.37
C ALA A 54 -9.95 7.55 8.95
N TYR A 55 -9.45 6.31 9.18
CA TYR A 55 -10.21 5.28 9.90
C TYR A 55 -10.50 5.66 11.35
N VAL A 56 -9.53 6.26 12.04
CA VAL A 56 -9.70 6.72 13.42
C VAL A 56 -10.76 7.83 13.51
N ASP A 57 -10.72 8.78 12.59
CA ASP A 57 -11.62 9.95 12.55
C ASP A 57 -12.98 9.63 11.90
N ARG A 58 -13.13 8.41 11.37
CA ARG A 58 -14.30 7.94 10.61
C ARG A 58 -14.55 8.74 9.33
N ASP A 59 -13.50 9.30 8.76
CA ASP A 59 -13.49 9.88 7.42
C ASP A 59 -13.30 8.76 6.39
N PHE A 60 -14.32 7.90 6.25
CA PHE A 60 -14.23 6.73 5.37
C PHE A 60 -14.10 7.10 3.89
N GLU A 61 -14.56 8.29 3.50
CA GLU A 61 -14.32 8.83 2.17
C GLU A 61 -12.82 9.00 1.93
N ALA A 62 -12.12 9.74 2.81
CA ALA A 62 -10.68 9.91 2.71
C ALA A 62 -9.92 8.57 2.80
N ALA A 63 -10.34 7.64 3.66
CA ALA A 63 -9.71 6.33 3.79
C ALA A 63 -9.85 5.50 2.50
N CYS A 64 -11.04 5.49 1.90
CA CYS A 64 -11.30 4.77 0.64
C CYS A 64 -10.60 5.43 -0.55
N GLU A 65 -10.51 6.77 -0.61
CA GLU A 65 -9.77 7.48 -1.66
C GLU A 65 -8.26 7.27 -1.58
N ALA A 66 -7.71 7.07 -0.36
CA ALA A 66 -6.31 6.76 -0.15
C ALA A 66 -5.92 5.31 -0.53
N GLY A 67 -6.90 4.46 -0.83
CA GLY A 67 -6.69 3.09 -1.29
C GLY A 67 -6.55 2.96 -2.81
N THR A 68 -5.84 1.94 -3.30
CA THR A 68 -5.87 1.59 -4.72
C THR A 68 -7.21 0.94 -5.07
N LYS A 69 -7.63 1.01 -6.35
CA LYS A 69 -8.79 0.23 -6.85
C LYS A 69 -8.67 -1.26 -6.54
N ARG A 70 -7.44 -1.79 -6.51
CA ARG A 70 -7.18 -3.19 -6.17
C ARG A 70 -7.53 -3.46 -4.70
N LEU A 71 -7.18 -2.55 -3.78
CA LEU A 71 -7.59 -2.62 -2.38
C LEU A 71 -9.11 -2.57 -2.23
N LEU A 72 -9.79 -1.61 -2.87
CA LEU A 72 -11.25 -1.50 -2.83
C LEU A 72 -11.92 -2.80 -3.28
N HIS A 73 -11.48 -3.35 -4.41
CA HIS A 73 -12.02 -4.61 -4.93
C HIS A 73 -11.72 -5.80 -4.01
N SER A 74 -10.64 -5.77 -3.21
CA SER A 74 -10.37 -6.81 -2.21
C SER A 74 -11.34 -6.77 -1.02
N LEU A 75 -11.93 -5.60 -0.75
CA LEU A 75 -12.99 -5.41 0.24
C LEU A 75 -14.37 -5.78 -0.32
N GLY A 76 -14.48 -6.01 -1.63
CA GLY A 76 -15.75 -6.25 -2.32
C GLY A 76 -16.44 -4.98 -2.82
N ALA A 77 -15.70 -3.87 -2.96
CA ALA A 77 -16.21 -2.61 -3.52
C ALA A 77 -15.59 -2.33 -4.90
N ASP A 78 -16.40 -1.93 -5.88
CA ASP A 78 -15.95 -1.44 -7.19
C ASP A 78 -15.79 0.08 -7.21
N THR A 79 -16.37 0.77 -6.21
CA THR A 79 -16.35 2.24 -6.09
C THR A 79 -16.00 2.72 -4.67
N VAL A 80 -15.65 4.01 -4.55
CA VAL A 80 -15.44 4.65 -3.23
C VAL A 80 -16.74 4.65 -2.42
N ALA A 81 -17.90 4.89 -3.05
CA ALA A 81 -19.19 4.88 -2.38
C ALA A 81 -19.49 3.51 -1.75
N GLU A 82 -19.30 2.41 -2.50
CA GLU A 82 -19.46 1.05 -1.97
C GLU A 82 -18.44 0.74 -0.87
N CYS A 83 -17.22 1.26 -0.97
CA CYS A 83 -16.21 1.13 0.08
C CYS A 83 -16.65 1.83 1.38
N ILE A 84 -17.27 3.00 1.29
CA ILE A 84 -17.83 3.72 2.45
C ILE A 84 -18.95 2.89 3.10
N GLU A 85 -19.85 2.31 2.30
CA GLU A 85 -20.95 1.47 2.80
C GLU A 85 -20.46 0.25 3.60
N ILE A 86 -19.33 -0.34 3.22
CA ILE A 86 -18.71 -1.46 3.97
C ILE A 86 -18.25 -1.01 5.36
N TYR A 87 -17.71 0.21 5.48
CA TYR A 87 -17.16 0.73 6.73
C TYR A 87 -18.16 1.50 7.59
N ASP A 88 -19.31 1.90 7.05
CA ASP A 88 -20.34 2.66 7.77
C ASP A 88 -21.16 1.80 8.75
N VAL A 89 -20.46 0.96 9.52
CA VAL A 89 -21.02 0.22 10.64
C VAL A 89 -20.66 0.98 11.94
N PRO A 90 -21.65 1.37 12.76
CA PRO A 90 -21.38 2.03 14.03
C PRO A 90 -20.45 1.19 14.91
N PRO A 91 -19.41 1.78 15.51
CA PRO A 91 -18.50 1.03 16.36
C PRO A 91 -19.24 0.54 17.61
N ARG A 92 -18.95 -0.69 18.03
CA ARG A 92 -19.52 -1.25 19.27
C ARG A 92 -19.06 -0.52 20.54
N ARG A 93 -17.91 0.15 20.47
CA ARG A 93 -17.29 0.88 21.57
C ARG A 93 -16.70 2.19 21.06
N THR A 94 -16.89 3.25 21.82
CA THR A 94 -16.20 4.53 21.62
C THR A 94 -15.01 4.59 22.58
N TYR A 95 -13.87 5.04 22.08
CA TYR A 95 -12.64 5.18 22.86
C TYR A 95 -12.40 6.64 23.20
N SER A 96 -11.86 6.92 24.39
CA SER A 96 -11.60 8.30 24.82
C SER A 96 -10.51 9.00 24.01
N TYR A 97 -9.59 8.22 23.43
CA TYR A 97 -8.60 8.68 22.48
C TYR A 97 -8.19 7.54 21.54
N SER A 98 -7.64 7.92 20.39
CA SER A 98 -6.91 7.02 19.50
C SER A 98 -5.68 7.76 18.97
N ARG A 99 -4.56 7.07 18.81
CA ARG A 99 -3.33 7.64 18.25
C ARG A 99 -2.78 6.73 17.16
N VAL A 100 -2.47 7.33 16.03
CA VAL A 100 -1.79 6.66 14.91
C VAL A 100 -0.29 6.91 15.00
N SER A 101 0.51 5.85 14.85
CA SER A 101 1.95 5.94 14.63
C SER A 101 2.37 5.05 13.47
N ILE A 102 3.38 5.49 12.73
CA ILE A 102 3.96 4.76 11.60
C ILE A 102 5.38 4.37 11.98
N GLY A 103 5.64 3.07 11.99
CA GLY A 103 6.91 2.46 12.33
C GLY A 103 7.78 2.18 11.12
N GLU A 104 8.67 1.20 11.30
CA GLU A 104 9.65 0.80 10.29
C GLU A 104 9.00 0.03 9.12
N ALA A 105 9.81 -0.13 8.07
CA ALA A 105 9.46 -0.95 6.93
C ALA A 105 9.47 -2.44 7.34
N LEU A 106 8.57 -3.22 6.78
CA LEU A 106 8.52 -4.68 6.98
C LEU A 106 8.06 -5.40 5.72
N GLU A 107 8.35 -6.70 5.65
CA GLU A 107 7.84 -7.56 4.59
C GLU A 107 6.34 -7.84 4.77
N VAL A 108 5.57 -7.51 3.74
CA VAL A 108 4.14 -7.80 3.63
C VAL A 108 3.96 -9.01 2.71
N PRO A 109 3.40 -10.13 3.20
CA PRO A 109 3.16 -11.29 2.35
C PRO A 109 2.10 -10.98 1.29
N SER A 110 2.12 -11.73 0.18
CA SER A 110 1.06 -11.63 -0.83
C SER A 110 -0.27 -12.09 -0.24
N PHE A 111 -1.36 -11.39 -0.57
CA PHE A 111 -2.71 -11.78 -0.18
C PHE A 111 -3.67 -11.55 -1.34
N GLY A 112 -4.42 -12.58 -1.75
CA GLY A 112 -5.33 -12.50 -2.88
C GLY A 112 -4.62 -12.03 -4.16
N ARG A 113 -5.03 -10.87 -4.70
CA ARG A 113 -4.44 -10.26 -5.91
C ARG A 113 -3.30 -9.27 -5.61
N HIS A 114 -2.95 -9.09 -4.34
CA HIS A 114 -1.88 -8.19 -3.91
C HIS A 114 -0.56 -8.95 -3.87
N PRO A 115 0.46 -8.51 -4.62
CA PRO A 115 1.76 -9.15 -4.55
C PRO A 115 2.45 -8.84 -3.21
N ALA A 116 3.34 -9.73 -2.79
CA ALA A 116 4.23 -9.50 -1.67
C ALA A 116 5.12 -8.28 -1.93
N GLY A 117 5.62 -7.65 -0.86
CA GLY A 117 6.56 -6.55 -0.98
C GLY A 117 6.88 -5.89 0.36
N ILE A 118 7.51 -4.73 0.31
CA ILE A 118 7.79 -3.92 1.50
C ILE A 118 6.59 -3.01 1.80
N GLY A 119 6.24 -2.91 3.08
CA GLY A 119 5.22 -2.00 3.59
C GLY A 119 5.65 -1.34 4.89
N LEU A 120 4.82 -0.46 5.43
CA LEU A 120 5.04 0.24 6.69
C LEU A 120 4.14 -0.33 7.78
N ARG A 121 4.66 -0.47 9.01
CA ARG A 121 3.81 -0.81 10.17
C ARG A 121 3.04 0.42 10.61
N ALA A 122 1.73 0.40 10.49
CA ALA A 122 0.86 1.30 11.22
C ALA A 122 0.50 0.70 12.58
N THR A 123 0.44 1.54 13.61
CA THR A 123 -0.07 1.19 14.94
C THR A 123 -1.14 2.18 15.34
N ILE A 124 -2.33 1.66 15.65
CA ILE A 124 -3.40 2.43 16.28
C ILE A 124 -3.45 2.03 17.75
N GLU A 125 -3.08 2.96 18.63
CA GLU A 125 -3.28 2.84 20.06
C GLU A 125 -4.67 3.40 20.40
N ARG A 126 -5.48 2.63 21.13
CA ARG A 126 -6.77 3.09 21.64
C ARG A 126 -6.79 3.14 23.15
N GLY A 127 -7.48 4.15 23.67
CA GLY A 127 -7.58 4.41 25.10
C GLY A 127 -8.62 3.57 25.83
N GLN A 128 -9.13 4.14 26.93
CA GLN A 128 -10.14 3.55 27.81
C GLN A 128 -11.42 3.15 27.04
N PRO A 129 -12.18 2.13 27.49
CA PRO A 129 -12.06 1.46 28.80
C PRO A 129 -10.97 0.38 28.89
N ASP A 130 -10.56 -0.19 27.77
CA ASP A 130 -9.56 -1.26 27.71
C ASP A 130 -8.49 -0.84 26.71
N PRO A 131 -7.32 -0.35 27.15
CA PRO A 131 -6.26 0.04 26.23
C PRO A 131 -5.78 -1.15 25.41
N PHE A 132 -5.67 -0.96 24.09
CA PHE A 132 -5.05 -1.95 23.21
C PHE A 132 -4.42 -1.25 22.01
N SER A 133 -3.55 -1.97 21.32
CA SER A 133 -2.98 -1.55 20.04
C SER A 133 -3.36 -2.54 18.93
N TYR A 134 -3.74 -2.01 17.77
CA TYR A 134 -3.79 -2.78 16.54
C TYR A 134 -2.59 -2.43 15.67
N HIS A 135 -2.02 -3.43 15.02
CA HIS A 135 -0.93 -3.25 14.08
C HIS A 135 -1.40 -3.68 12.68
N THR A 136 -1.11 -2.84 11.69
CA THR A 136 -1.42 -3.11 10.29
C THR A 136 -0.15 -2.95 9.49
N ALA A 137 0.14 -3.89 8.60
CA ALA A 137 1.16 -3.72 7.58
C ALA A 137 0.52 -3.10 6.34
N LEU A 138 0.99 -1.91 5.96
CA LEU A 138 0.49 -1.15 4.83
C LEU A 138 1.51 -1.20 3.70
N ARG A 139 1.20 -1.92 2.62
CA ARG A 139 1.99 -1.84 1.39
C ARG A 139 1.52 -0.65 0.58
N LEU A 140 2.39 0.31 0.33
CA LEU A 140 2.09 1.51 -0.45
C LEU A 140 2.66 1.41 -1.87
N VAL A 141 1.99 2.05 -2.82
CA VAL A 141 2.44 2.16 -4.20
C VAL A 141 2.31 3.61 -4.69
N PRO A 142 3.18 4.05 -5.62
CA PRO A 142 3.01 5.34 -6.27
C PRO A 142 1.66 5.44 -6.99
N GLY A 143 0.95 6.53 -6.73
CA GLY A 143 -0.26 6.95 -7.41
C GLY A 143 0.01 7.95 -8.53
N ALA A 144 -1.06 8.56 -9.04
CA ALA A 144 -0.95 9.65 -10.00
C ALA A 144 -0.42 10.92 -9.33
N ASN A 145 0.27 11.78 -10.09
CA ASN A 145 0.72 13.10 -9.61
C ASN A 145 1.63 13.07 -8.37
N GLY A 146 2.39 11.99 -8.16
CA GLY A 146 3.31 11.86 -7.03
C GLY A 146 2.65 11.55 -5.69
N THR A 147 1.37 11.14 -5.69
CA THR A 147 0.72 10.64 -4.48
C THR A 147 1.19 9.23 -4.16
N TRP A 148 0.93 8.78 -2.92
CA TRP A 148 1.11 7.40 -2.49
C TRP A 148 -0.23 6.84 -2.06
N LEU A 149 -0.54 5.63 -2.51
CA LEU A 149 -1.80 4.95 -2.23
C LEU A 149 -1.53 3.66 -1.47
N VAL A 150 -2.42 3.32 -0.54
CA VAL A 150 -2.39 2.02 0.14
C VAL A 150 -2.89 0.96 -0.83
N ASP A 151 -2.01 0.04 -1.18
CA ASP A 151 -2.34 -1.06 -2.06
C ASP A 151 -2.80 -2.29 -1.30
N GLN A 152 -2.30 -2.53 -0.10
CA GLN A 152 -2.65 -3.68 0.73
C GLN A 152 -2.58 -3.30 2.20
N ALA A 153 -3.58 -3.72 2.98
CA ALA A 153 -3.59 -3.60 4.43
C ALA A 153 -3.73 -5.00 5.04
N ALA A 154 -2.72 -5.44 5.77
CA ALA A 154 -2.72 -6.75 6.43
C ALA A 154 -2.66 -6.55 7.95
N HIS A 155 -3.69 -7.00 8.67
CA HIS A 155 -3.65 -6.99 10.13
C HIS A 155 -2.55 -7.91 10.63
N LEU A 156 -1.67 -7.36 11.46
CA LEU A 156 -0.64 -8.11 12.15
C LEU A 156 -1.25 -8.61 13.46
N ILE A 157 -1.39 -9.93 13.57
CA ILE A 157 -1.79 -10.56 14.84
C ILE A 157 -0.64 -10.32 15.81
N ALA A 158 -0.89 -9.58 16.89
CA ALA A 158 0.00 -9.56 18.03
C ALA A 158 -0.01 -10.99 18.59
N VAL A 159 0.99 -11.78 18.23
CA VAL A 159 1.39 -12.91 19.07
C VAL A 159 1.90 -12.24 20.34
N ASP A 160 1.09 -12.30 21.41
CA ASP A 160 1.53 -11.86 22.73
C ASP A 160 2.93 -12.42 22.96
N ASP A 161 3.88 -11.58 23.39
CA ASP A 161 5.27 -11.94 23.67
C ASP A 161 5.44 -13.02 24.77
N SER A 162 4.35 -13.69 25.17
CA SER A 162 4.39 -14.95 25.89
C SER A 162 4.51 -16.12 24.93
N ASP A 163 5.77 -16.48 24.67
CA ASP A 163 6.25 -17.77 24.17
C ASP A 163 6.31 -17.98 22.64
N ALA A 164 7.57 -17.98 22.20
CA ALA A 164 8.17 -18.82 21.17
C ALA A 164 8.24 -18.26 19.73
N GLU A 165 9.50 -18.17 19.28
CA GLU A 165 9.98 -18.34 17.91
C GLU A 165 8.96 -18.99 16.96
N GLY A 166 8.13 -18.16 16.34
CA GLY A 166 7.30 -18.55 15.19
C GLY A 166 8.20 -18.79 13.99
N THR A 167 8.74 -20.01 13.90
CA THR A 167 9.51 -20.48 12.73
C THR A 167 8.71 -20.24 11.45
N ASP A 168 9.39 -19.94 10.34
CA ASP A 168 8.82 -19.64 9.01
C ASP A 168 7.75 -20.62 8.49
N ALA A 169 7.62 -21.80 9.11
CA ALA A 169 6.55 -22.76 8.86
C ALA A 169 5.15 -22.23 9.22
N GLU A 170 5.01 -21.43 10.27
CA GLU A 170 3.69 -20.97 10.73
C GLU A 170 3.18 -19.79 9.87
N ARG A 171 4.10 -18.92 9.40
CA ARG A 171 3.82 -17.89 8.39
C ARG A 171 3.37 -18.49 7.04
N ARG A 172 3.91 -19.66 6.63
CA ARG A 172 3.40 -20.41 5.46
C ARG A 172 2.01 -20.99 5.71
N THR A 173 1.75 -21.48 6.92
CA THR A 173 0.47 -22.14 7.24
C THR A 173 -0.71 -21.16 7.20
N LEU A 174 -0.51 -19.88 7.53
CA LEU A 174 -1.57 -18.87 7.41
C LEU A 174 -1.85 -18.48 5.94
N ALA A 175 -0.81 -18.41 5.11
CA ALA A 175 -0.95 -18.17 3.67
C ALA A 175 -1.65 -19.34 2.94
N ASP A 176 -1.41 -20.59 3.38
CA ASP A 176 -2.09 -21.78 2.85
C ASP A 176 -3.54 -21.92 3.35
N ARG A 177 -3.89 -21.39 4.53
CA ARG A 177 -5.26 -21.44 5.08
C ARG A 177 -6.25 -20.48 4.40
N THR A 178 -5.76 -19.52 3.62
CA THR A 178 -6.59 -18.60 2.82
C THR A 178 -7.06 -19.18 1.48
N ASP A 179 -7.09 -20.50 1.34
CA ASP A 179 -7.82 -21.13 0.25
C ASP A 179 -9.33 -20.90 0.45
N ALA A 180 -9.85 -19.83 -0.17
CA ALA A 180 -11.25 -19.39 -0.07
C ALA A 180 -12.25 -20.51 -0.39
N LYS A 181 -11.80 -21.58 -1.06
CA LYS A 181 -12.57 -22.79 -1.32
C LYS A 181 -12.85 -23.61 -0.06
N ALA A 182 -11.92 -23.68 0.89
CA ALA A 182 -12.10 -24.44 2.14
C ALA A 182 -13.03 -23.72 3.13
N VAL A 183 -12.95 -22.39 3.21
CA VAL A 183 -13.85 -21.57 4.04
C VAL A 183 -15.27 -21.58 3.48
N ARG A 184 -15.42 -21.54 2.15
CA ARG A 184 -16.73 -21.65 1.48
C ARG A 184 -17.38 -23.02 1.65
N ALA A 185 -16.60 -24.10 1.57
CA ALA A 185 -17.10 -25.46 1.79
C ALA A 185 -17.57 -25.72 3.23
N ALA A 186 -16.99 -25.03 4.22
CA ALA A 186 -17.40 -25.15 5.63
C ALA A 186 -18.70 -24.39 5.94
N LEU A 187 -19.01 -23.32 5.20
CA LEU A 187 -20.23 -22.53 5.36
C LEU A 187 -21.42 -23.10 4.56
N GLU A 188 -21.17 -23.94 3.56
CA GLU A 188 -22.20 -24.61 2.77
C GLU A 188 -22.61 -25.99 3.35
N SER A 189 -22.01 -26.40 4.48
CA SER A 189 -22.31 -27.66 5.18
C SER A 189 -23.17 -27.54 6.44
N GLU A 190 -23.76 -26.37 6.69
CA GLU A 190 -24.78 -26.16 7.74
C GLU A 190 -26.21 -26.08 7.17
#